data_AF-A0A510E5W3-F1
#
_entry.id   AF-A0A510E5W3-F1
#
_cell.length_a   1.000
_cell.length_b   1.000
_cell.length_c   1.000
_cell.angle_alpha   90.00
_cell.angle_beta   90.00
_cell.angle_gamma   90.00
#
_symmetry.space_group_name_H-M   'P 1'
#
loop_
_entity.id
_entity.type
_entity.pdbx_description
1 polymer ?
#
loop_
_entity_poly.entity_id
_entity_poly.type
_entity_poly.pdbx_seq_one_letter_code
_entity_poly.pdbx_strand_id
1 'polypeptide(L)'
;MINNLIKALRDEVKITDDPKTVTEKSRDFSHTSPFLLEEMKVHKADLVAYPRSEEDVVKIVEIALQEHLPLIPRAGGKNNVGGVIPMKGGVIVDMTLLDSLTVNYEDVVVGAGTPFSREGKMLFSPRVYPSTFSEGATVGGFFSGGSGGVGEFKYGRNWDHVLEVRMVNPKGKLVTLRGGDVKVAAHAEGTTGIVTKLRVMTRERRENPVMIEFDSLRESLNFVEKLFDGDYSVYHVTLRSPQMSKLSENITGVSTEKWNLLVVCEEECPSGNAEAGARIWEKRFLFFGGTITTAMGAFKRRMYYMVKDIPLEETLDKLTKVSETEAMIADVEFDVGRSSHPFILTDSPSVYRKVGEILGGTNFNLNSIHINDRLKPDHLHRILWYKRAYDKEDLFNPGKVRLDV
;
A
#
# COMPACT_ATOMS: atom_id res chain seq x y z
N MET A 1 6.04 34.08 -9.74
CA MET A 1 5.27 32.85 -9.99
C MET A 1 4.72 32.29 -8.68
N ILE A 2 5.54 31.78 -7.76
CA ILE A 2 5.09 31.24 -6.44
C ILE A 2 4.24 32.23 -5.62
N ASN A 3 4.61 33.52 -5.53
CA ASN A 3 3.80 34.49 -4.78
C ASN A 3 2.38 34.72 -5.36
N ASN A 4 2.23 34.61 -6.68
CA ASN A 4 0.91 34.72 -7.32
C ASN A 4 0.08 33.46 -7.09
N LEU A 5 0.72 32.28 -7.18
CA LEU A 5 0.13 31.00 -6.82
C LEU A 5 -0.37 30.98 -5.37
N ILE A 6 0.48 31.38 -4.43
CA ILE A 6 0.15 31.47 -3.00
C ILE A 6 -1.07 32.38 -2.81
N LYS A 7 -1.14 33.51 -3.51
CA LYS A 7 -2.28 34.41 -3.44
C LYS A 7 -3.55 33.76 -3.99
N ALA A 8 -3.50 33.21 -5.20
CA ALA A 8 -4.64 32.57 -5.86
C ALA A 8 -5.24 31.43 -5.02
N LEU A 9 -4.40 30.61 -4.38
CA LEU A 9 -4.87 29.53 -3.52
C LEU A 9 -5.31 29.99 -2.13
N ARG A 10 -4.65 30.97 -1.51
CA ARG A 10 -5.02 31.45 -0.16
C ARG A 10 -6.43 32.00 -0.08
N ASP A 11 -6.91 32.60 -1.17
CA ASP A 11 -8.25 33.18 -1.24
C ASP A 11 -9.35 32.10 -1.31
N GLU A 12 -9.00 30.88 -1.72
CA GLU A 12 -9.95 29.79 -2.00
C GLU A 12 -9.86 28.62 -1.00
N VAL A 13 -8.65 28.27 -0.54
CA VAL A 13 -8.40 27.09 0.28
C VAL A 13 -7.32 27.33 1.33
N LYS A 14 -7.35 26.55 2.41
CA LYS A 14 -6.28 26.59 3.43
C LYS A 14 -4.97 26.09 2.81
N ILE A 15 -3.91 26.89 2.88
CA ILE A 15 -2.56 26.47 2.47
C ILE A 15 -1.49 26.72 3.55
N THR A 16 -0.31 26.13 3.38
CA THR A 16 0.92 26.47 4.10
C THR A 16 2.12 26.38 3.17
N ASP A 17 3.01 27.36 3.29
CA ASP A 17 4.34 27.44 2.68
C ASP A 17 5.46 27.32 3.75
N ASP A 18 5.10 26.94 4.98
CA ASP A 18 6.08 26.71 6.06
C ASP A 18 7.12 25.66 5.62
N PRO A 19 8.42 26.03 5.55
CA PRO A 19 9.44 25.15 4.97
C PRO A 19 9.54 23.79 5.67
N LYS A 20 9.31 23.72 6.98
CA LYS A 20 9.33 22.48 7.74
C LYS A 20 8.16 21.58 7.33
N THR A 21 6.94 22.09 7.39
CA THR A 21 5.72 21.36 7.01
C THR A 21 5.79 20.87 5.57
N VAL A 22 6.21 21.72 4.64
CA VAL A 22 6.35 21.34 3.22
C VAL A 22 7.37 20.20 3.05
N THR A 23 8.48 20.24 3.78
CA THR A 23 9.51 19.17 3.74
C THR A 23 8.97 17.85 4.30
N GLU A 24 8.28 17.90 5.44
CA GLU A 24 7.67 16.72 6.06
C GLU A 24 6.60 16.10 5.15
N LYS A 25 5.76 16.92 4.52
CA LYS A 25 4.69 16.48 3.61
C LYS A 25 5.20 16.04 2.24
N SER A 26 6.40 16.45 1.82
CA SER A 26 7.04 15.98 0.58
C SER A 26 7.64 14.57 0.70
N ARG A 27 7.51 13.92 1.86
CA ARG A 27 8.14 12.62 2.18
C ARG A 27 7.13 11.59 2.66
N ASP A 28 7.40 10.32 2.39
CA ASP A 28 6.69 9.17 2.97
C ASP A 28 7.69 8.17 3.58
N PHE A 29 7.28 6.91 3.68
CA PHE A 29 8.07 5.83 4.28
C PHE A 29 9.06 5.22 3.28
N SER A 30 9.19 5.74 2.06
CA SER A 30 10.21 5.29 1.10
C SER A 30 11.64 5.60 1.50
N HIS A 31 11.86 6.29 2.63
CA HIS A 31 13.19 6.43 3.23
C HIS A 31 13.78 5.08 3.68
N THR A 32 12.92 4.06 3.82
CA THR A 32 13.33 2.67 4.02
C THR A 32 13.99 2.08 2.78
N SER A 33 13.63 2.55 1.58
CA SER A 33 14.21 2.05 0.33
C SER A 33 15.62 2.62 0.13
N PRO A 34 16.64 1.78 -0.09
CA PRO A 34 17.96 2.27 -0.43
C PRO A 34 18.00 2.98 -1.79
N PHE A 35 17.02 2.78 -2.67
CA PHE A 35 17.04 3.31 -4.03
C PHE A 35 16.27 4.64 -4.17
N LEU A 36 15.30 4.90 -3.28
CA LEU A 36 14.45 6.10 -3.34
C LEU A 36 14.92 7.23 -2.41
N LEU A 37 15.93 6.98 -1.58
CA LEU A 37 16.44 7.95 -0.61
C LEU A 37 16.95 9.25 -1.25
N GLU A 38 17.60 9.17 -2.41
CA GLU A 38 18.13 10.36 -3.08
C GLU A 38 17.00 11.21 -3.67
N GLU A 39 16.00 10.58 -4.28
CA GLU A 39 14.81 11.29 -4.78
C GLU A 39 14.12 12.10 -3.67
N MET A 40 13.98 11.50 -2.47
CA MET A 40 13.40 12.18 -1.30
C MET A 40 14.22 13.36 -0.75
N LYS A 41 15.53 13.38 -1.01
CA LYS A 41 16.42 14.46 -0.56
C LYS A 41 16.40 15.62 -1.53
N VAL A 42 16.30 15.32 -2.83
CA VAL A 42 16.39 16.30 -3.91
C VAL A 42 15.05 16.98 -4.17
N HIS A 43 13.95 16.23 -4.10
CA HIS A 43 12.64 16.72 -4.49
C HIS A 43 11.81 17.23 -3.30
N LYS A 44 11.18 18.40 -3.50
CA LYS A 44 10.32 19.06 -2.53
C LYS A 44 9.26 19.88 -3.25
N ALA A 45 8.06 19.95 -2.67
CA ALA A 45 6.98 20.80 -3.13
C ALA A 45 7.23 22.27 -2.75
N ASP A 46 6.46 23.17 -3.35
CA ASP A 46 6.49 24.61 -3.06
C ASP A 46 5.56 24.96 -1.88
N LEU A 47 4.39 24.30 -1.80
CA LEU A 47 3.41 24.51 -0.73
C LEU A 47 2.50 23.29 -0.54
N VAL A 48 1.71 23.30 0.53
CA VAL A 48 0.66 22.31 0.80
C VAL A 48 -0.71 22.98 0.88
N ALA A 49 -1.68 22.47 0.15
CA ALA A 49 -3.09 22.85 0.22
C ALA A 49 -3.92 21.79 0.96
N TYR A 50 -4.92 22.21 1.72
CA TYR A 50 -5.78 21.36 2.54
C TYR A 50 -7.25 21.60 2.19
N PRO A 51 -7.77 20.97 1.12
CA PRO A 51 -9.19 21.07 0.76
C PRO A 51 -10.05 20.49 1.87
N ARG A 52 -11.26 21.02 2.08
CA ARG A 52 -12.26 20.53 3.03
C ARG A 52 -13.52 19.96 2.35
N SER A 53 -13.62 20.11 1.03
CA SER A 53 -14.77 19.75 0.22
C SER A 53 -14.34 19.27 -1.17
N GLU A 54 -15.25 18.70 -1.96
CA GLU A 54 -14.96 18.35 -3.35
C GLU A 54 -14.81 19.63 -4.20
N GLU A 55 -15.54 20.69 -3.85
CA GLU A 55 -15.50 22.00 -4.48
C GLU A 55 -14.12 22.66 -4.31
N ASP A 56 -13.50 22.55 -3.13
CA ASP A 56 -12.14 23.03 -2.89
C ASP A 56 -11.13 22.31 -3.80
N VAL A 57 -11.30 21.00 -4.00
CA VAL A 57 -10.44 20.21 -4.88
C VAL A 57 -10.61 20.65 -6.34
N VAL A 58 -11.85 20.89 -6.78
CA VAL A 58 -12.12 21.43 -8.12
C VAL A 58 -11.41 22.77 -8.32
N LYS A 59 -11.55 23.70 -7.37
CA LYS A 59 -10.88 25.02 -7.43
C LYS A 59 -9.36 24.91 -7.50
N ILE A 60 -8.76 24.04 -6.66
CA ILE A 60 -7.31 23.78 -6.68
C ILE A 60 -6.88 23.28 -8.06
N VAL A 61 -7.63 22.34 -8.65
CA VAL A 61 -7.33 21.81 -9.98
C VAL A 61 -7.48 22.87 -11.07
N GLU A 62 -8.55 23.68 -11.03
CA GLU A 62 -8.76 24.75 -12.00
C GLU A 62 -7.63 25.79 -11.98
N ILE A 63 -7.20 26.22 -10.78
CA ILE A 63 -6.05 27.11 -10.61
C ILE A 63 -4.78 26.45 -11.14
N ALA A 64 -4.54 25.18 -10.82
CA ALA A 64 -3.35 24.46 -11.27
C ALA A 64 -3.31 24.31 -12.80
N LEU A 65 -4.45 24.08 -13.45
CA LEU A 65 -4.52 24.03 -14.91
C LEU A 65 -4.26 25.39 -15.55
N GLN A 66 -4.75 26.49 -14.95
CA GLN A 66 -4.51 27.85 -15.44
C GLN A 66 -3.04 28.27 -15.29
N GLU A 67 -2.39 27.86 -14.20
CA GLU A 67 -1.03 28.25 -13.85
C GLU A 67 0.02 27.20 -14.23
N HIS A 68 -0.38 26.10 -14.88
CA HIS A 68 0.48 24.97 -15.28
C HIS A 68 1.26 24.35 -14.10
N LEU A 69 0.58 24.09 -12.99
CA LEU A 69 1.20 23.66 -11.74
C LEU A 69 1.05 22.16 -11.50
N PRO A 70 2.16 21.47 -11.14
CA PRO A 70 2.09 20.11 -10.64
C PRO A 70 1.26 20.00 -9.38
N LEU A 71 0.38 18.99 -9.33
CA LEU A 71 -0.42 18.60 -8.18
C LEU A 71 0.01 17.24 -7.69
N ILE A 72 0.28 17.12 -6.38
CA ILE A 72 0.73 15.88 -5.74
C ILE A 72 -0.27 15.51 -4.67
N PRO A 73 -1.20 14.59 -4.97
CA PRO A 73 -2.20 14.19 -4.00
C PRO A 73 -1.54 13.42 -2.86
N ARG A 74 -1.88 13.81 -1.64
CA ARG A 74 -1.36 13.20 -0.42
C ARG A 74 -2.50 12.99 0.56
N ALA A 75 -2.37 11.97 1.40
CA ALA A 75 -3.20 11.82 2.59
C ALA A 75 -2.31 11.44 3.79
N GLY A 76 -2.49 10.25 4.36
CA GLY A 76 -1.68 9.78 5.50
C GLY A 76 -0.17 9.72 5.26
N GLY A 77 0.29 9.64 4.00
CA GLY A 77 1.71 9.64 3.66
C GLY A 77 2.48 8.42 4.17
N LYS A 78 1.79 7.27 4.22
CA LYS A 78 2.28 5.98 4.77
C LYS A 78 2.75 5.01 3.67
N ASN A 79 3.01 5.51 2.47
CA ASN A 79 3.46 4.69 1.34
C ASN A 79 4.97 4.43 1.43
N ASN A 80 5.44 3.31 0.86
CA ASN A 80 6.86 2.89 0.88
C ASN A 80 7.55 3.04 -0.47
N VAL A 81 6.84 3.47 -1.51
CA VAL A 81 7.33 3.50 -2.91
C VAL A 81 7.58 4.92 -3.44
N GLY A 82 7.52 5.92 -2.56
CA GLY A 82 7.81 7.31 -2.91
C GLY A 82 6.67 7.99 -3.67
N GLY A 83 5.44 7.47 -3.59
CA GLY A 83 4.30 7.94 -4.38
C GLY A 83 3.94 9.40 -4.14
N VAL A 84 4.30 9.97 -2.99
CA VAL A 84 4.05 11.39 -2.66
C VAL A 84 5.27 12.30 -2.87
N ILE A 85 6.40 11.77 -3.35
CA ILE A 85 7.59 12.59 -3.63
C ILE A 85 7.29 13.51 -4.82
N PRO A 86 7.41 14.85 -4.67
CA PRO A 86 7.04 15.82 -5.71
C PRO A 86 8.17 16.01 -6.74
N MET A 87 8.24 15.10 -7.71
CA MET A 87 9.34 15.02 -8.68
C MET A 87 9.58 16.31 -9.49
N LYS A 88 8.56 17.16 -9.62
CA LYS A 88 8.63 18.43 -10.35
C LYS A 88 8.25 19.64 -9.49
N GLY A 89 8.31 19.53 -8.16
CA GLY A 89 7.84 20.58 -7.26
C GLY A 89 6.32 20.70 -7.27
N GLY A 90 5.78 21.91 -7.11
CA GLY A 90 4.34 22.18 -7.19
C GLY A 90 3.62 22.10 -5.85
N VAL A 91 2.33 21.74 -5.90
CA VAL A 91 1.43 21.80 -4.74
C VAL A 91 1.10 20.39 -4.26
N ILE A 92 1.42 20.11 -3.00
CA ILE A 92 0.85 18.94 -2.33
C ILE A 92 -0.60 19.23 -1.99
N VAL A 93 -1.52 18.38 -2.42
CA VAL A 93 -2.94 18.45 -2.06
C VAL A 93 -3.20 17.43 -0.96
N ASP A 94 -3.19 17.89 0.29
CA ASP A 94 -3.37 17.06 1.47
C ASP A 94 -4.86 16.84 1.76
N MET A 95 -5.33 15.66 1.40
CA MET A 95 -6.71 15.23 1.47
C MET A 95 -7.19 14.90 2.90
N THR A 96 -6.34 14.99 3.92
CA THR A 96 -6.67 14.56 5.30
C THR A 96 -7.85 15.30 5.93
N LEU A 97 -8.24 16.47 5.41
CA LEU A 97 -9.45 17.18 5.88
C LEU A 97 -10.74 16.73 5.18
N LEU A 98 -10.68 15.93 4.10
CA LEU A 98 -11.83 15.21 3.55
C LEU A 98 -12.08 13.94 4.39
N ASP A 99 -12.44 14.17 5.65
CA ASP A 99 -12.68 13.14 6.65
C ASP A 99 -14.18 12.98 6.91
N SER A 100 -14.81 12.03 6.22
CA SER A 100 -16.24 11.73 6.37
C SER A 100 -16.45 10.22 6.30
N LEU A 101 -17.38 9.70 7.10
CA LEU A 101 -17.69 8.28 7.13
C LEU A 101 -19.19 8.08 7.34
N THR A 102 -19.80 7.34 6.44
CA THR A 102 -21.17 6.84 6.57
C THR A 102 -21.13 5.34 6.45
N VAL A 103 -21.51 4.65 7.53
CA VAL A 103 -21.51 3.19 7.61
C VAL A 103 -22.90 2.66 7.29
N ASN A 104 -22.99 1.83 6.26
CA ASN A 104 -24.18 1.10 5.89
C ASN A 104 -24.03 -0.38 6.32
N TYR A 105 -25.02 -1.21 5.99
CA TYR A 105 -24.99 -2.63 6.37
C TYR A 105 -23.84 -3.40 5.69
N GLU A 106 -23.67 -3.24 4.37
CA GLU A 106 -22.67 -4.00 3.58
C GLU A 106 -21.51 -3.17 3.03
N ASP A 107 -21.55 -1.86 3.22
CA ASP A 107 -20.54 -0.94 2.69
C ASP A 107 -20.37 0.32 3.55
N VAL A 108 -19.33 1.07 3.24
CA VAL A 108 -19.12 2.43 3.76
C VAL A 108 -18.98 3.41 2.61
N VAL A 109 -19.52 4.61 2.79
CA VAL A 109 -19.17 5.78 1.99
C VAL A 109 -18.19 6.62 2.81
N VAL A 110 -17.01 6.87 2.26
CA VAL A 110 -15.86 7.39 3.01
C VAL A 110 -15.07 8.43 2.23
N GLY A 111 -14.70 9.52 2.90
CA GLY A 111 -13.82 10.56 2.34
C GLY A 111 -12.39 10.03 2.15
N ALA A 112 -11.70 10.51 1.12
CA ALA A 112 -10.35 10.02 0.79
C ALA A 112 -9.34 10.22 1.93
N GLY A 113 -9.54 11.23 2.77
CA GLY A 113 -8.71 11.56 3.93
C GLY A 113 -9.03 10.78 5.19
N THR A 114 -10.14 10.04 5.24
CA THR A 114 -10.55 9.31 6.45
C THR A 114 -9.56 8.19 6.76
N PRO A 115 -9.02 8.13 7.99
CA PRO A 115 -8.12 7.05 8.41
C PRO A 115 -8.89 5.73 8.60
N PHE A 116 -8.20 4.60 8.48
CA PHE A 116 -8.82 3.30 8.82
C PHE A 116 -9.14 3.17 10.31
N SER A 117 -8.34 3.81 11.16
CA SER A 117 -8.51 3.78 12.61
C SER A 117 -8.29 5.15 13.25
N ARG A 118 -8.87 5.34 14.44
CA ARG A 118 -8.54 6.44 15.35
C ARG A 118 -8.22 5.84 16.71
N GLU A 119 -7.14 6.31 17.33
CA GLU A 119 -6.70 5.80 18.64
C GLU A 119 -6.51 4.27 18.67
N GLY A 120 -6.03 3.70 17.56
CA GLY A 120 -5.81 2.25 17.39
C GLY A 120 -7.08 1.43 17.15
N LYS A 121 -8.26 2.05 17.13
CA LYS A 121 -9.55 1.38 16.89
C LYS A 121 -10.02 1.60 15.47
N MET A 122 -10.27 0.51 14.75
CA MET A 122 -10.86 0.54 13.40
C MET A 122 -12.19 1.29 13.41
N LEU A 123 -12.39 2.17 12.42
CA LEU A 123 -13.63 2.95 12.29
C LEU A 123 -14.77 2.16 11.63
N PHE A 124 -14.43 1.14 10.86
CA PHE A 124 -15.34 0.21 10.19
C PHE A 124 -14.64 -1.13 9.97
N SER A 125 -15.33 -2.12 9.40
CA SER A 125 -14.77 -3.45 9.13
C SER A 125 -14.49 -3.62 7.63
N PRO A 126 -13.33 -3.15 7.13
CA PRO A 126 -12.94 -3.31 5.73
C PRO A 126 -12.71 -4.79 5.38
N ARG A 127 -12.92 -5.13 4.11
CA ARG A 127 -12.49 -6.41 3.54
C ARG A 127 -10.98 -6.52 3.40
N VAL A 128 -10.32 -5.45 2.95
CA VAL A 128 -8.85 -5.38 2.84
C VAL A 128 -8.34 -4.06 3.40
N TYR A 129 -7.25 -4.08 4.16
CA TYR A 129 -6.63 -2.88 4.74
C TYR A 129 -5.12 -3.04 4.91
N PRO A 130 -4.35 -1.92 4.93
CA PRO A 130 -2.90 -1.99 5.08
C PRO A 130 -2.50 -2.29 6.53
N SER A 131 -1.31 -2.88 6.74
CA SER A 131 -0.75 -3.03 8.09
C SER A 131 -0.54 -1.69 8.81
N THR A 132 -0.37 -0.60 8.07
CA THR A 132 -0.26 0.78 8.60
C THR A 132 -1.61 1.41 8.98
N PHE A 133 -2.69 0.63 9.09
CA PHE A 133 -4.04 1.12 9.47
C PHE A 133 -4.06 1.91 10.79
N SER A 134 -3.20 1.55 11.75
CA SER A 134 -3.04 2.21 13.06
C SER A 134 -2.06 3.38 13.05
N GLU A 135 -1.37 3.62 11.93
CA GLU A 135 -0.36 4.66 11.81
C GLU A 135 -0.85 5.88 11.04
N GLY A 136 -2.16 5.98 10.78
CA GLY A 136 -2.77 7.08 10.03
C GLY A 136 -2.86 6.84 8.52
N ALA A 137 -2.77 5.59 8.06
CA ALA A 137 -3.16 5.26 6.70
C ALA A 137 -4.65 5.58 6.48
N THR A 138 -4.94 6.21 5.35
CA THR A 138 -6.29 6.66 4.95
C THR A 138 -6.87 5.77 3.87
N VAL A 139 -8.18 5.66 3.77
CA VAL A 139 -8.85 4.82 2.75
C VAL A 139 -8.46 5.26 1.33
N GLY A 140 -8.51 6.56 1.04
CA GLY A 140 -8.14 7.07 -0.28
C GLY A 140 -6.64 6.90 -0.58
N GLY A 141 -5.78 7.17 0.40
CA GLY A 141 -4.34 6.92 0.27
C GLY A 141 -3.99 5.45 0.01
N PHE A 142 -4.66 4.52 0.70
CA PHE A 142 -4.49 3.09 0.45
C PHE A 142 -4.97 2.71 -0.94
N PHE A 143 -6.18 3.12 -1.34
CA PHE A 143 -6.70 2.85 -2.68
C PHE A 143 -5.78 3.38 -3.80
N SER A 144 -5.28 4.60 -3.65
CA SER A 144 -4.48 5.26 -4.70
C SER A 144 -3.03 4.80 -4.76
N GLY A 145 -2.41 4.34 -3.66
CA GLY A 145 -0.97 4.00 -3.64
C GLY A 145 -0.63 2.62 -3.06
N GLY A 146 -1.57 1.96 -2.39
CA GLY A 146 -1.43 0.59 -1.90
C GLY A 146 -1.93 -0.43 -2.93
N SER A 147 -1.80 -1.72 -2.60
CA SER A 147 -2.25 -2.83 -3.45
C SER A 147 -2.96 -3.90 -2.65
N GLY A 148 -2.21 -4.70 -1.89
CA GLY A 148 -2.66 -5.77 -1.02
C GLY A 148 -2.57 -5.40 0.46
N GLY A 149 -2.87 -6.36 1.32
CA GLY A 149 -2.87 -6.17 2.76
C GLY A 149 -3.60 -7.26 3.52
N VAL A 150 -3.95 -6.95 4.77
CA VAL A 150 -4.73 -7.85 5.61
C VAL A 150 -6.09 -8.12 4.95
N GLY A 151 -6.42 -9.40 4.74
CA GLY A 151 -7.64 -9.85 4.08
C GLY A 151 -7.53 -10.15 2.58
N GLU A 152 -6.36 -9.90 1.96
CA GLU A 152 -6.20 -10.11 0.50
C GLU A 152 -6.31 -11.59 0.08
N PHE A 153 -6.02 -12.52 0.99
CA PHE A 153 -6.21 -13.96 0.78
C PHE A 153 -7.64 -14.28 0.31
N LYS A 154 -8.64 -13.67 0.97
CA LYS A 154 -10.05 -13.90 0.68
C LYS A 154 -10.61 -12.93 -0.36
N TYR A 155 -10.23 -11.66 -0.26
CA TYR A 155 -10.92 -10.59 -0.98
C TYR A 155 -10.11 -9.96 -2.13
N GLY A 156 -8.89 -10.42 -2.38
CA GLY A 156 -8.04 -9.90 -3.44
C GLY A 156 -7.44 -8.53 -3.13
N ARG A 157 -7.19 -7.72 -4.15
CA ARG A 157 -6.52 -6.43 -4.00
C ARG A 157 -7.49 -5.37 -3.48
N ASN A 158 -6.93 -4.26 -3.02
CA ASN A 158 -7.69 -3.21 -2.34
C ASN A 158 -8.77 -2.54 -3.21
N TRP A 159 -8.67 -2.67 -4.53
CA TRP A 159 -9.62 -2.11 -5.49
C TRP A 159 -10.73 -3.09 -5.90
N ASP A 160 -10.58 -4.39 -5.62
CA ASP A 160 -11.52 -5.43 -6.07
C ASP A 160 -12.86 -5.38 -5.30
N HIS A 161 -12.91 -4.62 -4.21
CA HIS A 161 -14.10 -4.45 -3.36
C HIS A 161 -14.55 -2.99 -3.23
N VAL A 162 -14.06 -2.12 -4.13
CA VAL A 162 -14.49 -0.72 -4.25
C VAL A 162 -15.64 -0.63 -5.24
N LEU A 163 -16.80 -0.20 -4.77
CA LEU A 163 -18.01 -0.07 -5.57
C LEU A 163 -18.02 1.20 -6.43
N GLU A 164 -17.50 2.29 -5.86
CA GLU A 164 -17.53 3.61 -6.47
C GLU A 164 -16.34 4.46 -6.04
N VAL A 165 -15.79 5.24 -6.97
CA VAL A 165 -14.75 6.25 -6.71
C VAL A 165 -15.21 7.58 -7.29
N ARG A 166 -15.25 8.61 -6.46
CA ARG A 166 -15.36 10.01 -6.90
C ARG A 166 -13.98 10.63 -6.93
N MET A 167 -13.68 11.33 -8.02
CA MET A 167 -12.42 12.03 -8.18
C MET A 167 -12.58 13.30 -9.02
N VAL A 168 -11.73 14.28 -8.79
CA VAL A 168 -11.55 15.40 -9.72
C VAL A 168 -10.49 14.99 -10.73
N ASN A 169 -10.87 14.91 -12.01
CA ASN A 169 -9.97 14.47 -13.07
C ASN A 169 -9.03 15.60 -13.56
N PRO A 170 -8.06 15.29 -14.43
CA PRO A 170 -7.14 16.28 -14.99
C PRO A 170 -7.75 17.36 -15.90
N LYS A 171 -9.08 17.39 -16.03
CA LYS A 171 -9.84 18.45 -16.70
C LYS A 171 -10.64 19.32 -15.72
N GLY A 172 -10.38 19.18 -14.42
CA GLY A 172 -11.10 19.91 -13.37
C GLY A 172 -12.55 19.46 -13.20
N LYS A 173 -12.92 18.26 -13.68
CA LYS A 173 -14.29 17.75 -13.56
C LYS A 173 -14.38 16.69 -12.48
N LEU A 174 -15.39 16.84 -11.62
CA LEU A 174 -15.78 15.80 -10.69
C LEU A 174 -16.46 14.66 -11.46
N VAL A 175 -15.85 13.49 -11.42
CA VAL A 175 -16.32 12.28 -12.12
C VAL A 175 -16.55 11.15 -11.12
N THR A 176 -17.33 10.15 -11.53
CA THR A 176 -17.59 8.96 -10.74
C THR A 176 -17.26 7.71 -11.56
N LEU A 177 -16.37 6.88 -11.03
CA LEU A 177 -15.93 5.61 -11.60
C LEU A 177 -16.64 4.46 -10.89
N ARG A 178 -17.06 3.43 -11.64
CA ARG A 178 -17.72 2.22 -11.13
C ARG A 178 -17.25 1.00 -11.91
N GLY A 179 -17.42 -0.19 -11.33
CA GLY A 179 -17.00 -1.44 -11.97
C GLY A 179 -15.51 -1.42 -12.33
N GLY A 180 -15.15 -1.92 -13.51
CA GLY A 180 -13.74 -1.96 -13.95
C GLY A 180 -13.05 -0.60 -14.08
N ASP A 181 -13.80 0.51 -14.15
CA ASP A 181 -13.24 1.84 -14.31
C ASP A 181 -12.55 2.35 -13.05
N VAL A 182 -12.86 1.80 -11.87
CA VAL A 182 -12.16 2.19 -10.62
C VAL A 182 -10.65 1.94 -10.73
N LYS A 183 -10.23 0.97 -11.55
CA LYS A 183 -8.81 0.67 -11.80
C LYS A 183 -8.05 1.79 -12.52
N VAL A 184 -8.74 2.78 -13.09
CA VAL A 184 -8.11 4.01 -13.61
C VAL A 184 -7.43 4.80 -12.48
N ALA A 185 -8.00 4.80 -11.28
CA ALA A 185 -7.50 5.54 -10.13
C ALA A 185 -6.82 4.65 -9.07
N ALA A 186 -7.12 3.35 -9.06
CA ALA A 186 -6.50 2.40 -8.15
C ALA A 186 -5.01 2.23 -8.43
N HIS A 187 -4.17 2.35 -7.40
CA HIS A 187 -2.70 2.33 -7.50
C HIS A 187 -2.11 3.38 -8.47
N ALA A 188 -2.90 4.38 -8.89
CA ALA A 188 -2.47 5.39 -9.84
C ALA A 188 -1.72 6.56 -9.20
N GLU A 189 -1.58 6.58 -7.87
CA GLU A 189 -0.87 7.59 -7.08
C GLU A 189 -1.33 9.03 -7.37
N GLY A 190 -2.58 9.20 -7.79
CA GLY A 190 -3.14 10.51 -8.14
C GLY A 190 -2.77 11.00 -9.54
N THR A 191 -2.07 10.20 -10.35
CA THR A 191 -1.62 10.57 -11.72
C THR A 191 -2.75 10.68 -12.73
N THR A 192 -3.93 10.14 -12.41
CA THR A 192 -5.14 10.15 -13.24
C THR A 192 -6.26 11.00 -12.65
N GLY A 193 -6.01 11.69 -11.54
CA GLY A 193 -6.99 12.53 -10.83
C GLY A 193 -6.84 12.46 -9.31
N ILE A 194 -7.55 13.35 -8.61
CA ILE A 194 -7.56 13.43 -7.15
C ILE A 194 -8.80 12.72 -6.63
N VAL A 195 -8.62 11.55 -6.01
CA VAL A 195 -9.69 10.80 -5.35
C VAL A 195 -10.21 11.59 -4.15
N THR A 196 -11.52 11.81 -4.08
CA THR A 196 -12.19 12.60 -3.03
C THR A 196 -13.04 11.76 -2.10
N LYS A 197 -13.71 10.72 -2.63
CA LYS A 197 -14.64 9.86 -1.88
C LYS A 197 -14.70 8.46 -2.50
N LEU A 198 -14.90 7.45 -1.67
CA LEU A 198 -15.03 6.07 -2.07
C LEU A 198 -16.29 5.44 -1.46
N ARG A 199 -16.89 4.47 -2.15
CA ARG A 199 -17.82 3.51 -1.55
C ARG A 199 -17.17 2.14 -1.58
N VAL A 200 -17.01 1.53 -0.41
CA VAL A 200 -16.17 0.33 -0.22
C VAL A 200 -16.94 -0.72 0.56
N MET A 201 -16.91 -1.98 0.10
CA MET A 201 -17.58 -3.08 0.78
C MET A 201 -16.96 -3.35 2.15
N THR A 202 -17.81 -3.69 3.11
CA THR A 202 -17.42 -4.17 4.43
C THR A 202 -17.56 -5.69 4.54
N ARG A 203 -17.19 -6.22 5.71
CA ARG A 203 -17.44 -7.60 6.11
C ARG A 203 -17.92 -7.64 7.56
N GLU A 204 -18.54 -8.75 7.94
CA GLU A 204 -18.71 -9.07 9.35
C GLU A 204 -17.35 -9.35 9.98
N ARG A 205 -17.12 -8.80 11.17
CA ARG A 205 -15.83 -8.94 11.86
C ARG A 205 -15.86 -10.14 12.80
N ARG A 206 -15.52 -11.30 12.25
CA ARG A 206 -15.20 -12.52 12.99
C ARG A 206 -13.78 -12.92 12.61
N GLU A 207 -12.93 -13.08 13.63
CA GLU A 207 -11.49 -13.28 13.46
C GLU A 207 -11.01 -14.29 14.50
N ASN A 208 -10.75 -15.52 14.06
CA ASN A 208 -10.24 -16.63 14.87
C ASN A 208 -8.81 -16.96 14.42
N PRO A 209 -7.78 -16.28 14.97
CA PRO A 209 -6.40 -16.49 14.59
C PRO A 209 -5.81 -17.75 15.25
N VAL A 210 -5.11 -18.58 14.47
CA VAL A 210 -4.35 -19.75 14.94
C VAL A 210 -2.94 -19.75 14.36
N MET A 211 -1.96 -20.16 15.15
CA MET A 211 -0.60 -20.42 14.68
C MET A 211 -0.39 -21.91 14.47
N ILE A 212 0.16 -22.30 13.32
CA ILE A 212 0.47 -23.70 12.97
C ILE A 212 1.94 -23.80 12.60
N GLU A 213 2.66 -24.74 13.18
CA GLU A 213 4.11 -24.91 12.99
C GLU A 213 4.44 -26.08 12.06
N PHE A 214 5.52 -25.95 11.31
CA PHE A 214 5.99 -26.89 10.30
C PHE A 214 7.50 -27.05 10.37
N ASP A 215 8.01 -28.27 10.17
CA ASP A 215 9.45 -28.53 10.23
C ASP A 215 10.17 -28.06 8.97
N SER A 216 9.43 -27.80 7.87
CA SER A 216 10.00 -27.30 6.62
C SER A 216 9.09 -26.33 5.87
N LEU A 217 9.71 -25.50 5.03
CA LEU A 217 9.03 -24.63 4.07
C LEU A 217 8.10 -25.40 3.12
N ARG A 218 8.48 -26.64 2.76
CA ARG A 218 7.66 -27.49 1.89
C ARG A 218 6.36 -27.90 2.57
N GLU A 219 6.43 -28.32 3.82
CA GLU A 219 5.24 -28.71 4.58
C GLU A 219 4.28 -27.55 4.79
N SER A 220 4.81 -26.35 5.10
CA SER A 220 3.98 -25.16 5.27
C SER A 220 3.29 -24.74 3.96
N LEU A 221 4.00 -24.73 2.82
CA LEU A 221 3.40 -24.41 1.52
C LEU A 221 2.39 -25.45 1.06
N ASN A 222 2.65 -26.75 1.27
CA ASN A 222 1.67 -27.81 1.02
C ASN A 222 0.39 -27.60 1.86
N PHE A 223 0.52 -27.07 3.08
CA PHE A 223 -0.64 -26.74 3.90
C PHE A 223 -1.38 -25.50 3.38
N VAL A 224 -0.67 -24.48 2.89
CA VAL A 224 -1.30 -23.33 2.23
C VAL A 224 -2.14 -23.76 1.02
N GLU A 225 -1.65 -24.69 0.19
CA GLU A 225 -2.45 -25.25 -0.91
C GLU A 225 -3.75 -25.89 -0.41
N LYS A 226 -3.71 -26.66 0.69
CA LYS A 226 -4.91 -27.22 1.32
C LYS A 226 -5.86 -26.16 1.87
N LEU A 227 -5.37 -25.01 2.30
CA LEU A 227 -6.22 -23.90 2.73
C LEU A 227 -7.01 -23.29 1.58
N PHE A 228 -6.44 -23.26 0.36
CA PHE A 228 -7.17 -22.82 -0.83
C PHE A 228 -8.23 -23.84 -1.27
N ASP A 229 -7.95 -25.13 -1.12
CA ASP A 229 -8.80 -26.21 -1.63
C ASP A 229 -9.79 -26.75 -0.57
N GLY A 230 -9.65 -26.32 0.69
CA GLY A 230 -10.42 -26.80 1.83
C GLY A 230 -11.65 -25.96 2.16
N ASP A 231 -12.43 -26.43 3.14
CA ASP A 231 -13.71 -25.84 3.53
C ASP A 231 -13.60 -24.77 4.63
N TYR A 232 -12.39 -24.37 5.00
CA TYR A 232 -12.19 -23.34 6.03
C TYR A 232 -12.55 -21.96 5.51
N SER A 233 -13.23 -21.16 6.33
CA SER A 233 -13.56 -19.76 6.04
C SER A 233 -12.37 -18.82 6.27
N VAL A 234 -11.26 -19.08 5.57
CA VAL A 234 -9.99 -18.37 5.75
C VAL A 234 -10.12 -16.93 5.26
N TYR A 235 -9.81 -15.99 6.16
CA TYR A 235 -9.77 -14.55 5.89
C TYR A 235 -8.36 -14.08 5.51
N HIS A 236 -7.34 -14.56 6.22
CA HIS A 236 -5.96 -14.13 6.03
C HIS A 236 -4.98 -15.24 6.39
N VAL A 237 -3.88 -15.32 5.65
CA VAL A 237 -2.78 -16.26 5.84
C VAL A 237 -1.46 -15.52 5.66
N THR A 238 -0.56 -15.66 6.62
CA THR A 238 0.83 -15.23 6.47
C THR A 238 1.76 -16.35 6.91
N LEU A 239 2.72 -16.69 6.06
CA LEU A 239 3.80 -17.64 6.35
C LEU A 239 5.02 -16.89 6.86
N ARG A 240 5.56 -17.35 7.97
CA ARG A 240 6.66 -16.68 8.67
C ARG A 240 7.82 -17.64 8.84
N SER A 241 9.03 -17.16 8.60
CA SER A 241 10.24 -17.94 8.86
C SER A 241 10.58 -18.00 10.35
N PRO A 242 11.39 -18.98 10.78
CA PRO A 242 11.97 -18.99 12.14
C PRO A 242 12.67 -17.66 12.47
N GLN A 243 13.43 -17.12 11.52
CA GLN A 243 14.15 -15.86 11.67
C GLN A 243 13.20 -14.69 11.95
N MET A 244 12.08 -14.62 11.23
CA MET A 244 11.06 -13.59 11.44
C MET A 244 10.33 -13.77 12.76
N SER A 245 10.04 -15.02 13.15
CA SER A 245 9.45 -15.30 14.46
C SER A 245 10.34 -14.73 15.58
N LYS A 246 11.63 -15.07 15.55
CA LYS A 246 12.63 -14.58 16.50
C LYS A 246 12.81 -13.07 16.47
N LEU A 247 12.85 -12.47 15.28
CA LEU A 247 12.98 -11.02 15.10
C LEU A 247 11.84 -10.26 15.80
N SER A 248 10.63 -10.82 15.75
CA SER A 248 9.42 -10.21 16.30
C SER A 248 9.09 -10.62 17.74
N GLU A 249 9.90 -11.47 18.37
CA GLU A 249 9.61 -12.07 19.68
C GLU A 249 9.38 -11.01 20.76
N ASN A 250 10.19 -9.96 20.82
CA ASN A 250 10.02 -8.91 21.83
C ASN A 250 8.71 -8.10 21.67
N ILE A 251 8.04 -8.20 20.52
CA ILE A 251 6.83 -7.44 20.20
C ILE A 251 5.58 -8.33 20.33
N THR A 252 5.66 -9.55 19.80
CA THR A 252 4.55 -10.53 19.82
C THR A 252 4.57 -11.38 21.10
N GLY A 253 5.76 -11.56 21.68
CA GLY A 253 6.10 -12.51 22.73
C GLY A 253 5.87 -13.97 22.34
N VAL A 254 5.88 -14.26 21.03
CA VAL A 254 5.79 -15.59 20.44
C VAL A 254 7.05 -15.81 19.61
N SER A 255 7.72 -16.94 19.81
CA SER A 255 8.94 -17.31 19.12
C SER A 255 8.95 -18.81 18.87
N THR A 256 9.50 -19.22 17.73
CA THR A 256 9.64 -20.63 17.36
C THR A 256 10.82 -20.78 16.39
N GLU A 257 11.47 -21.93 16.47
CA GLU A 257 12.54 -22.31 15.53
C GLU A 257 11.98 -23.02 14.28
N LYS A 258 10.64 -23.12 14.17
CA LYS A 258 9.92 -23.75 13.06
C LYS A 258 9.34 -22.72 12.09
N TRP A 259 9.09 -23.14 10.86
CA TRP A 259 8.23 -22.37 9.95
C TRP A 259 6.84 -22.32 10.56
N ASN A 260 6.16 -21.18 10.48
CA ASN A 260 4.82 -21.06 11.04
C ASN A 260 3.88 -20.28 10.14
N LEU A 261 2.63 -20.76 10.07
CA LEU A 261 1.52 -20.04 9.46
C LEU A 261 0.71 -19.39 10.57
N LEU A 262 0.43 -18.09 10.42
CA LEU A 262 -0.73 -17.49 11.05
C LEU A 262 -1.90 -17.62 10.08
N VAL A 263 -2.94 -18.31 10.50
CA VAL A 263 -4.20 -18.46 9.75
C VAL A 263 -5.30 -17.77 10.54
N VAL A 264 -6.07 -16.91 9.90
CA VAL A 264 -7.22 -16.24 10.51
C VAL A 264 -8.48 -16.66 9.78
N CYS A 265 -9.41 -17.29 10.48
CA CYS A 265 -10.70 -17.70 9.91
C CYS A 265 -11.84 -16.82 10.43
N GLU A 266 -12.94 -16.76 9.69
CA GLU A 266 -14.17 -16.10 10.13
C GLU A 266 -15.04 -17.01 11.00
N GLU A 267 -14.87 -18.33 10.87
CA GLU A 267 -15.56 -19.36 11.64
C GLU A 267 -14.54 -20.38 12.17
N GLU A 268 -14.73 -21.66 11.88
CA GLU A 268 -13.80 -22.72 12.26
C GLU A 268 -12.47 -22.57 11.52
N CYS A 269 -11.39 -22.83 12.26
CA CYS A 269 -10.02 -22.76 11.78
C CYS A 269 -9.36 -24.13 11.97
N PRO A 270 -8.31 -24.45 11.18
CA PRO A 270 -7.56 -25.67 11.40
C PRO A 270 -6.97 -25.73 12.81
N SER A 271 -6.70 -26.94 13.31
CA SER A 271 -6.08 -27.11 14.62
C SER A 271 -4.70 -26.44 14.68
N GLY A 272 -4.50 -25.62 15.71
CA GLY A 272 -3.27 -24.86 15.92
C GLY A 272 -3.28 -24.17 17.29
N ASN A 273 -2.22 -23.42 17.58
CA ASN A 273 -2.10 -22.65 18.81
C ASN A 273 -2.85 -21.32 18.69
N ALA A 274 -4.07 -21.27 19.23
CA ALA A 274 -4.93 -20.08 19.21
C ALA A 274 -4.38 -18.91 20.05
N GLU A 275 -3.73 -19.20 21.17
CA GLU A 275 -3.15 -18.15 22.03
C GLU A 275 -1.99 -17.44 21.32
N ALA A 276 -1.07 -18.22 20.74
CA ALA A 276 0.02 -17.67 19.93
C ALA A 276 -0.52 -16.92 18.70
N GLY A 277 -1.53 -17.48 18.02
CA GLY A 277 -2.21 -16.85 16.90
C GLY A 277 -2.79 -15.48 17.26
N ALA A 278 -3.51 -15.39 18.38
CA ALA A 278 -4.09 -14.13 18.85
C ALA A 278 -3.04 -13.06 19.15
N ARG A 279 -1.93 -13.44 19.78
CA ARG A 279 -0.83 -12.51 20.11
C ARG A 279 -0.15 -11.96 18.86
N ILE A 280 0.08 -12.80 17.84
CA ILE A 280 0.65 -12.33 16.56
C ILE A 280 -0.37 -11.43 15.83
N TRP A 281 -1.64 -11.84 15.77
CA TRP A 281 -2.69 -11.09 15.08
C TRP A 281 -2.96 -9.70 15.68
N GLU A 282 -2.84 -9.57 16.99
CA GLU A 282 -2.91 -8.26 17.67
C GLU A 282 -1.84 -7.30 17.16
N LYS A 283 -0.67 -7.83 16.78
CA LYS A 283 0.48 -7.08 16.24
C LYS A 283 0.59 -7.13 14.72
N ARG A 284 -0.50 -7.36 13.99
CA ARG A 284 -0.53 -7.40 12.51
C ARG A 284 -0.12 -6.09 11.80
N PHE A 285 0.11 -5.00 12.54
CA PHE A 285 0.81 -3.83 12.00
C PHE A 285 2.25 -4.16 11.56
N LEU A 286 2.80 -5.27 12.05
CA LEU A 286 4.11 -5.78 11.66
C LEU A 286 4.12 -6.43 10.27
N PHE A 287 2.99 -6.74 9.66
CA PHE A 287 2.96 -7.43 8.37
C PHE A 287 3.33 -6.46 7.22
N PHE A 288 3.66 -7.01 6.06
CA PHE A 288 3.97 -6.24 4.85
C PHE A 288 5.10 -5.21 5.08
N GLY A 289 4.80 -3.92 4.89
CA GLY A 289 5.75 -2.83 5.13
C GLY A 289 6.22 -2.72 6.59
N GLY A 290 5.43 -3.22 7.55
CA GLY A 290 5.80 -3.26 8.97
C GLY A 290 7.00 -4.17 9.25
N THR A 291 7.21 -5.19 8.41
CA THR A 291 8.35 -6.12 8.52
C THR A 291 9.65 -5.37 8.25
N ILE A 292 9.64 -4.47 7.27
CA ILE A 292 10.79 -3.66 6.87
C ILE A 292 11.19 -2.71 8.00
N THR A 293 10.23 -1.96 8.54
CA THR A 293 10.48 -0.99 9.62
C THR A 293 10.97 -1.69 10.89
N THR A 294 10.38 -2.84 11.23
CA THR A 294 10.80 -3.68 12.36
C THR A 294 12.23 -4.18 12.20
N ALA A 295 12.56 -4.76 11.04
CA ALA A 295 13.90 -5.25 10.75
C ALA A 295 14.95 -4.13 10.79
N MET A 296 14.66 -2.98 10.18
CA MET A 296 15.58 -1.83 10.20
C MET A 296 15.81 -1.31 11.62
N GLY A 297 14.77 -1.24 12.46
CA GLY A 297 14.88 -0.84 13.85
C GLY A 297 15.73 -1.79 14.69
N ALA A 298 15.54 -3.11 14.50
CA ALA A 298 16.27 -4.15 15.21
C ALA A 298 17.75 -4.21 14.81
N PHE A 299 18.04 -4.22 13.50
CA PHE A 299 19.41 -4.38 13.00
C PHE A 299 20.23 -3.09 13.01
N LYS A 300 19.60 -1.92 13.13
CA LYS A 300 20.24 -0.59 13.10
C LYS A 300 21.21 -0.38 11.93
N ARG A 301 20.95 -1.02 10.80
CA ARG A 301 21.75 -0.95 9.57
C ARG A 301 20.84 -0.78 8.36
N ARG A 302 21.41 -0.33 7.24
CA ARG A 302 20.68 -0.21 5.97
C ARG A 302 20.31 -1.60 5.46
N MET A 303 19.05 -1.79 5.11
CA MET A 303 18.54 -3.03 4.55
C MET A 303 18.11 -2.81 3.10
N TYR A 304 18.32 -3.82 2.29
CA TYR A 304 17.66 -4.01 1.00
C TYR A 304 16.46 -4.93 1.23
N TYR A 305 15.37 -4.66 0.54
CA TYR A 305 14.19 -5.51 0.58
C TYR A 305 13.56 -5.62 -0.80
N MET A 306 12.86 -6.72 -1.04
CA MET A 306 12.05 -6.90 -2.24
C MET A 306 10.79 -7.69 -1.96
N VAL A 307 9.81 -7.45 -2.82
CA VAL A 307 8.57 -8.20 -2.93
C VAL A 307 8.37 -8.50 -4.40
N LYS A 308 7.80 -9.66 -4.71
CA LYS A 308 7.42 -10.07 -6.06
C LYS A 308 6.10 -10.82 -5.98
N ASP A 309 5.23 -10.61 -6.96
CA ASP A 309 4.09 -11.52 -7.15
C ASP A 309 4.62 -12.80 -7.80
N ILE A 310 4.41 -13.95 -7.16
CA ILE A 310 4.89 -15.26 -7.61
C ILE A 310 3.70 -16.23 -7.63
N PRO A 311 3.46 -16.97 -8.73
CA PRO A 311 2.45 -18.03 -8.73
C PRO A 311 2.71 -19.04 -7.60
N LEU A 312 1.66 -19.50 -6.92
CA LEU A 312 1.81 -20.39 -5.76
C LEU A 312 2.62 -21.65 -6.13
N GLU A 313 2.39 -22.23 -7.30
CA GLU A 313 3.11 -23.42 -7.78
C GLU A 313 4.63 -23.22 -7.95
N GLU A 314 5.09 -21.99 -8.18
CA GLU A 314 6.51 -21.65 -8.33
C GLU A 314 7.17 -21.27 -6.98
N THR A 315 6.36 -21.03 -5.95
CA THR A 315 6.80 -20.41 -4.69
C THR A 315 7.83 -21.27 -3.98
N LEU A 316 7.60 -22.59 -3.90
CA LEU A 316 8.49 -23.50 -3.19
C LEU A 316 9.88 -23.57 -3.83
N ASP A 317 9.97 -23.72 -5.15
CA ASP A 317 11.25 -23.80 -5.85
C ASP A 317 12.07 -22.52 -5.65
N LYS A 318 11.43 -21.36 -5.85
CA LYS A 318 12.07 -20.05 -5.70
C LYS A 318 12.53 -19.77 -4.28
N LEU A 319 11.66 -19.97 -3.30
CA LEU A 319 12.00 -19.71 -1.90
C LEU A 319 13.01 -20.72 -1.34
N THR A 320 13.04 -21.95 -1.85
CA THR A 320 14.13 -22.90 -1.55
C THR A 320 15.48 -22.33 -2.00
N LYS A 321 15.58 -21.85 -3.24
CA LYS A 321 16.81 -21.22 -3.75
C LYS A 321 17.17 -19.93 -3.00
N VAL A 322 16.19 -19.13 -2.57
CA VAL A 322 16.44 -17.96 -1.72
C VAL A 322 17.01 -18.38 -0.36
N SER A 323 16.52 -19.48 0.23
CA SER A 323 17.02 -19.99 1.51
C SER A 323 18.47 -20.49 1.47
N GLU A 324 19.00 -20.78 0.28
CA GLU A 324 20.43 -21.08 0.04
C GLU A 324 21.31 -19.81 -0.03
N THR A 325 20.71 -18.63 0.07
CA THR A 325 21.41 -17.34 0.15
C THR A 325 21.46 -16.83 1.59
N GLU A 326 22.12 -15.69 1.81
CA GLU A 326 22.15 -15.00 3.10
C GLU A 326 20.92 -14.09 3.33
N ALA A 327 19.95 -14.10 2.40
CA ALA A 327 18.74 -13.31 2.54
C ALA A 327 17.75 -13.95 3.53
N MET A 328 17.03 -13.11 4.26
CA MET A 328 15.95 -13.52 5.14
C MET A 328 14.64 -13.48 4.37
N ILE A 329 13.98 -14.63 4.24
CA ILE A 329 12.55 -14.70 3.93
C ILE A 329 11.85 -14.30 5.23
N ALA A 330 11.22 -13.13 5.28
CA ALA A 330 10.59 -12.68 6.53
C ALA A 330 9.18 -13.24 6.65
N ASP A 331 8.28 -12.71 5.83
CA ASP A 331 6.89 -13.13 5.73
C ASP A 331 6.55 -13.41 4.26
N VAL A 332 5.62 -14.31 4.01
CA VAL A 332 5.05 -14.59 2.69
C VAL A 332 3.54 -14.47 2.81
N GLU A 333 3.00 -13.53 2.07
CA GLU A 333 1.57 -13.22 2.02
C GLU A 333 0.96 -13.89 0.79
N PHE A 334 -0.33 -14.17 0.83
CA PHE A 334 -1.02 -14.90 -0.24
C PHE A 334 -2.33 -14.20 -0.60
N ASP A 335 -2.69 -14.23 -1.89
CA ASP A 335 -3.94 -13.66 -2.38
C ASP A 335 -4.89 -14.69 -3.00
N VAL A 336 -6.13 -14.26 -3.23
CA VAL A 336 -7.22 -15.06 -3.81
C VAL A 336 -6.89 -15.64 -5.20
N GLY A 337 -5.92 -15.06 -5.90
CA GLY A 337 -5.47 -15.49 -7.23
C GLY A 337 -4.40 -16.60 -7.17
N ARG A 338 -4.22 -17.27 -6.02
CA ARG A 338 -3.16 -18.26 -5.78
C ARG A 338 -1.78 -17.70 -6.13
N SER A 339 -1.53 -16.46 -5.74
CA SER A 339 -0.20 -15.83 -5.82
C SER A 339 0.36 -15.61 -4.42
N SER A 340 1.69 -15.71 -4.30
CA SER A 340 2.45 -15.39 -3.09
C SER A 340 3.25 -14.11 -3.27
N HIS A 341 3.46 -13.40 -2.16
CA HIS A 341 4.13 -12.10 -2.09
C HIS A 341 5.22 -12.16 -1.01
N PRO A 342 6.36 -12.85 -1.25
CA PRO A 342 7.41 -12.97 -0.24
C PRO A 342 8.11 -11.64 0.00
N PHE A 343 8.18 -11.24 1.27
CA PHE A 343 9.01 -10.13 1.74
C PHE A 343 10.41 -10.66 2.06
N ILE A 344 11.36 -10.37 1.18
CA ILE A 344 12.76 -10.78 1.35
C ILE A 344 13.60 -9.59 1.79
N LEU A 345 14.44 -9.78 2.81
CA LEU A 345 15.36 -8.77 3.30
C LEU A 345 16.81 -9.25 3.29
N THR A 346 17.74 -8.34 3.03
CA THR A 346 19.19 -8.59 3.11
C THR A 346 19.92 -7.27 3.36
N ASP A 347 21.07 -7.29 4.02
CA ASP A 347 21.95 -6.13 4.14
C ASP A 347 23.01 -6.07 3.03
N SER A 348 23.05 -7.07 2.14
CA SER A 348 24.04 -7.20 1.09
C SER A 348 23.48 -6.81 -0.29
N PRO A 349 24.07 -5.80 -0.98
CA PRO A 349 23.64 -5.42 -2.33
C PRO A 349 23.86 -6.53 -3.37
N SER A 350 24.87 -7.39 -3.20
CA SER A 350 25.11 -8.51 -4.12
C SER A 350 24.08 -9.62 -3.91
N VAL A 351 23.72 -9.91 -2.66
CA VAL A 351 22.64 -10.86 -2.34
C VAL A 351 21.31 -10.34 -2.86
N TYR A 352 21.02 -9.04 -2.70
CA TYR A 352 19.81 -8.44 -3.26
C TYR A 352 19.67 -8.70 -4.77
N ARG A 353 20.74 -8.50 -5.56
CA ARG A 353 20.72 -8.78 -7.01
C ARG A 353 20.49 -10.27 -7.29
N LYS A 354 21.20 -11.16 -6.58
CA LYS A 354 21.06 -12.61 -6.73
C LYS A 354 19.63 -13.09 -6.42
N VAL A 355 19.02 -12.58 -5.34
CA VAL A 355 17.61 -12.90 -5.01
C VAL A 355 16.67 -12.40 -6.11
N GLY A 356 16.92 -11.21 -6.67
CA GLY A 356 16.13 -10.69 -7.79
C GLY A 356 16.16 -11.59 -9.02
N GLU A 357 17.32 -12.18 -9.33
CA GLU A 357 17.48 -13.17 -10.41
C GLU A 357 16.74 -14.49 -10.09
N ILE A 358 16.82 -14.97 -8.84
CA ILE A 358 16.12 -16.19 -8.39
C ILE A 358 14.60 -16.05 -8.48
N LEU A 359 14.06 -14.96 -7.94
CA LEU A 359 12.61 -14.79 -7.85
C LEU A 359 11.96 -14.59 -9.22
N GLY A 360 12.67 -13.96 -10.17
CA GLY A 360 12.09 -13.61 -11.47
C GLY A 360 10.70 -12.95 -11.31
N GLY A 361 9.76 -13.28 -12.20
CA GLY A 361 8.34 -12.93 -12.02
C GLY A 361 7.98 -11.48 -12.36
N THR A 362 6.70 -11.13 -12.15
CA THR A 362 6.08 -9.89 -12.64
C THR A 362 6.61 -8.61 -11.97
N ASN A 363 6.16 -7.46 -12.49
CA ASN A 363 6.50 -6.12 -12.02
C ASN A 363 5.76 -5.78 -10.72
N PHE A 364 6.35 -6.10 -9.56
CA PHE A 364 5.98 -5.48 -8.28
C PHE A 364 7.20 -4.94 -7.52
N ASN A 365 7.85 -3.91 -8.06
CA ASN A 365 9.06 -3.34 -7.48
C ASN A 365 8.76 -2.17 -6.53
N LEU A 366 8.77 -2.44 -5.22
CA LEU A 366 8.61 -1.41 -4.18
C LEU A 366 9.74 -0.38 -4.14
N ASN A 367 10.89 -0.66 -4.76
CA ASN A 367 12.02 0.25 -4.84
C ASN A 367 12.01 1.13 -6.12
N SER A 368 10.94 1.09 -6.91
CA SER A 368 10.74 2.01 -8.03
C SER A 368 9.73 3.08 -7.67
N ILE A 369 10.00 4.30 -8.11
CA ILE A 369 9.04 5.42 -8.05
C ILE A 369 7.99 5.34 -9.16
N HIS A 370 8.22 4.52 -10.18
CA HIS A 370 7.36 4.44 -11.35
C HIS A 370 6.28 3.36 -11.19
N ILE A 371 5.04 3.73 -11.48
CA ILE A 371 3.86 2.84 -11.45
C ILE A 371 4.02 1.68 -12.45
N ASN A 372 4.72 1.91 -13.56
CA ASN A 372 5.02 0.89 -14.59
C ASN A 372 5.69 -0.37 -14.02
N ASP A 373 6.43 -0.23 -12.92
CA ASP A 373 7.19 -1.31 -12.30
C ASP A 373 6.39 -2.04 -11.20
N ARG A 374 5.11 -1.68 -11.00
CA ARG A 374 4.27 -2.15 -9.88
C ARG A 374 2.90 -2.69 -10.26
N LEU A 375 2.56 -2.73 -11.54
CA LEU A 375 1.26 -3.20 -12.00
C LEU A 375 1.37 -4.20 -13.14
N LYS A 376 0.38 -5.09 -13.22
CA LYS A 376 0.17 -5.98 -14.37
C LYS A 376 -0.17 -5.14 -15.62
N PRO A 377 0.19 -5.60 -16.84
CA PRO A 377 0.04 -4.81 -18.06
C PRO A 377 -1.39 -4.32 -18.34
N ASP A 378 -2.41 -5.12 -18.02
CA ASP A 378 -3.82 -4.80 -18.24
C ASP A 378 -4.31 -3.63 -17.37
N HIS A 379 -3.90 -3.60 -16.09
CA HIS A 379 -4.20 -2.50 -15.18
C HIS A 379 -3.37 -1.27 -15.56
N LEU A 380 -2.06 -1.43 -15.77
CA LEU A 380 -1.17 -0.35 -16.17
C LEU A 380 -1.69 0.37 -17.42
N HIS A 381 -2.14 -0.38 -18.45
CA HIS A 381 -2.69 0.18 -19.67
C HIS A 381 -3.85 1.16 -19.42
N ARG A 382 -4.74 0.87 -18.45
CA ARG A 382 -5.85 1.77 -18.10
C ARG A 382 -5.36 3.11 -17.58
N ILE A 383 -4.35 3.10 -16.71
CA ILE A 383 -3.72 4.29 -16.15
C ILE A 383 -3.02 5.08 -17.26
N LEU A 384 -2.19 4.41 -18.08
CA LEU A 384 -1.46 5.04 -19.18
C LEU A 384 -2.41 5.69 -20.18
N TRP A 385 -3.44 4.97 -20.60
CA TRP A 385 -4.43 5.48 -21.54
C TRP A 385 -5.14 6.71 -20.99
N TYR A 386 -5.62 6.65 -19.75
CA TYR A 386 -6.35 7.76 -19.15
C TYR A 386 -5.45 8.98 -18.95
N LYS A 387 -4.22 8.79 -18.49
CA LYS A 387 -3.25 9.88 -18.32
C LYS A 387 -2.93 10.55 -19.66
N ARG A 388 -2.66 9.79 -20.73
CA ARG A 388 -2.45 10.32 -22.10
C ARG A 388 -3.65 11.12 -22.60
N ALA A 389 -4.87 10.66 -22.31
CA ALA A 389 -6.09 11.32 -22.76
C ALA A 389 -6.41 12.62 -22.00
N TYR A 390 -6.24 12.63 -20.68
CA TYR A 390 -6.74 13.71 -19.83
C TYR A 390 -5.65 14.65 -19.30
N ASP A 391 -4.43 14.18 -19.07
CA ASP A 391 -3.32 14.94 -18.45
C ASP A 391 -2.11 15.09 -19.40
N LYS A 392 -2.33 15.80 -20.52
CA LYS A 392 -1.33 15.95 -21.59
C LYS A 392 -0.04 16.65 -21.17
N GLU A 393 -0.11 17.44 -20.09
CA GLU A 393 0.98 18.26 -19.57
C GLU A 393 1.68 17.62 -18.38
N ASP A 394 1.27 16.40 -17.98
CA ASP A 394 1.80 15.68 -16.83
C ASP A 394 1.67 16.48 -15.51
N LEU A 395 0.59 17.22 -15.32
CA LEU A 395 0.41 18.05 -14.11
C LEU A 395 -0.01 17.22 -12.90
N PHE A 396 -0.58 16.03 -13.09
CA PHE A 396 -1.05 15.19 -12.00
C PHE A 396 0.04 14.19 -11.61
N ASN A 397 0.66 14.43 -10.46
CA ASN A 397 1.79 13.72 -9.88
C ASN A 397 2.86 13.36 -10.95
N PRO A 398 3.52 14.37 -11.56
CA PRO A 398 4.44 14.16 -12.67
C PRO A 398 5.58 13.20 -12.35
N GLY A 399 6.08 12.54 -13.39
CA GLY A 399 7.27 11.67 -13.30
C GLY A 399 7.04 10.33 -12.59
N LYS A 400 5.80 9.98 -12.22
CA LYS A 400 5.44 8.66 -11.66
C LYS A 400 5.12 7.62 -12.72
N VAL A 401 4.92 8.04 -13.96
CA VAL A 401 4.51 7.20 -15.07
C VAL A 401 5.42 7.44 -16.25
N ARG A 402 5.97 6.38 -16.81
CA ARG A 402 6.67 6.41 -18.10
C ARG A 402 5.62 6.21 -19.19
N LEU A 403 5.36 7.27 -19.97
CA LEU A 403 4.31 7.31 -21.00
C LEU A 403 4.77 6.79 -22.36
N ASP A 404 6.07 6.53 -22.52
CA ASP A 404 6.74 6.04 -23.72
C ASP A 404 6.80 4.51 -23.81
N VAL A 405 6.26 3.81 -22.80
CA VAL A 405 6.23 2.35 -22.67
C VAL A 405 4.94 1.74 -23.24
#